data_AF-A0A0N8PVQ6-F1
#
_entry.id   AF-A0A0N8PVQ6-F1
#
_cell.length_a   1.000
_cell.length_b   1.000
_cell.length_c   1.000
_cell.angle_alpha   90.00
_cell.angle_beta   90.00
_cell.angle_gamma   90.00
#
_symmetry.space_group_name_H-M   'P 1'
#
loop_
_entity.id
_entity.type
_entity.pdbx_description
1 polymer ?
#
loop_
_entity_poly.entity_id
_entity_poly.type
_entity_poly.pdbx_seq_one_letter_code
_entity_poly.pdbx_strand_id
1 'polypeptide(L)'
;MEEIGLEEKFEIEKVKWEKTLEEMGLDKIWKKMVAITPFPGKTPMFAEVWFVMPFTRNFFREVGINPELWQRLKYENFVEWSYRVDRAVETSDRCMKEKIPKEEIYWTKNLCYLSHPPAYLCRPDVGKSSCVALYGKYATCEYVHVDDFTREVYWVNGYHNEDGIPVHRWTVGADENISKYFDAEDDVAFTQSTAEHTAPASRKELDERLDRRHLRTGIKIRDAPKKHWDPYDWGMAVRDVITDLRIESFPKWVHATLYMSCVSMISSTIAQSVLTSSEFFIYVYYGLNTTALGINYNLFSYVPLPPMIRVLIGLPQETFVKRMSQLFLGGYDAFHRYTCKEKKIPNLFKLKRYTFEHGQFFPHYKGIPPPMVIARAIPPSLQKINLKQFLETPPSKEFWEILESEARANRETGEIPPADETGRMYFLLDPSIEPLKAKDFPPMDFNEGQIWPFDITREKVEIMVEEGYDGSGRNIEYYSELANKKMGKK
;
A
#
# COMPACT_ATOMS: atom_id res chain seq x y z
N MET A 1 -9.36 41.21 12.08
CA MET A 1 -9.97 39.92 11.75
C MET A 1 -9.78 39.06 12.98
N GLU A 2 -10.87 38.68 13.65
CA GLU A 2 -10.78 37.73 14.77
C GLU A 2 -10.23 36.39 14.24
N GLU A 3 -9.26 35.84 14.98
CA GLU A 3 -8.61 34.58 14.63
C GLU A 3 -9.61 33.46 14.90
N ILE A 4 -10.12 32.86 13.83
CA ILE A 4 -11.11 31.78 13.89
C ILE A 4 -10.50 30.63 14.70
N GLY A 5 -11.20 30.13 15.71
CA GLY A 5 -10.73 29.02 16.53
C GLY A 5 -10.52 27.74 15.71
N LEU A 6 -9.59 26.89 16.12
CA LEU A 6 -9.27 25.64 15.41
C LEU A 6 -10.51 24.73 15.24
N GLU A 7 -11.40 24.71 16.21
CA GLU A 7 -12.64 23.92 16.16
C GLU A 7 -13.65 24.47 15.14
N GLU A 8 -13.77 25.79 15.06
CA GLU A 8 -14.63 26.44 14.07
C GLU A 8 -14.05 26.28 12.65
N LYS A 9 -12.72 26.38 12.49
CA LYS A 9 -12.05 26.06 11.23
C LYS A 9 -12.32 24.60 10.81
N PHE A 10 -12.28 23.66 11.76
CA PHE A 10 -12.57 22.26 11.51
C PHE A 10 -14.02 22.03 11.05
N GLU A 11 -15.01 22.58 11.75
CA GLU A 11 -16.42 22.41 11.34
C GLU A 11 -16.68 23.02 9.95
N ILE A 12 -16.04 24.15 9.63
CA ILE A 12 -16.08 24.74 8.29
C ILE A 12 -15.49 23.77 7.25
N GLU A 13 -14.32 23.17 7.52
CA GLU A 13 -13.68 22.22 6.60
C GLU A 13 -14.49 20.93 6.45
N LYS A 14 -15.04 20.40 7.55
CA LYS A 14 -15.92 19.21 7.54
C LYS A 14 -17.18 19.45 6.73
N VAL A 15 -17.90 20.55 6.95
CA VAL A 15 -19.13 20.89 6.21
C VAL A 15 -18.82 21.07 4.72
N LYS A 16 -17.71 21.75 4.37
CA LYS A 16 -17.26 21.86 2.97
C LYS A 16 -16.98 20.51 2.35
N TRP A 17 -16.39 19.58 3.10
CA TRP A 17 -16.11 18.23 2.65
C TRP A 17 -17.39 17.40 2.48
N GLU A 18 -18.28 17.36 3.46
CA GLU A 18 -19.56 16.64 3.38
C GLU A 18 -20.39 17.15 2.19
N LYS A 19 -20.40 18.47 1.98
CA LYS A 19 -21.02 19.09 0.80
C LYS A 19 -20.35 18.65 -0.50
N THR A 20 -19.02 18.64 -0.55
CA THR A 20 -18.26 18.14 -1.70
C THR A 20 -18.62 16.68 -2.00
N LEU A 21 -18.72 15.81 -0.99
CA LEU A 21 -19.14 14.41 -1.19
C LEU A 21 -20.55 14.30 -1.79
N GLU A 22 -21.49 15.10 -1.29
CA GLU A 22 -22.87 15.12 -1.77
C GLU A 22 -22.95 15.65 -3.21
N GLU A 23 -22.23 16.74 -3.51
CA GLU A 23 -22.11 17.31 -4.86
C GLU A 23 -21.49 16.30 -5.85
N MET A 24 -20.52 15.50 -5.40
CA MET A 24 -19.91 14.43 -6.18
C MET A 24 -20.77 13.14 -6.23
N GLY A 25 -21.92 13.10 -5.55
CA GLY A 25 -22.81 11.93 -5.48
C GLY A 25 -22.23 10.72 -4.72
N LEU A 26 -21.17 10.92 -3.93
CA LEU A 26 -20.48 9.87 -3.18
C LEU A 26 -21.34 9.35 -2.02
N ASP A 27 -22.20 10.19 -1.46
CA ASP A 27 -23.18 9.82 -0.43
C ASP A 27 -24.12 8.70 -0.91
N LYS A 28 -24.56 8.76 -2.18
CA LYS A 28 -25.44 7.75 -2.80
C LYS A 28 -24.73 6.43 -3.00
N ILE A 29 -23.43 6.47 -3.28
CA ILE A 29 -22.60 5.27 -3.39
C ILE A 29 -22.47 4.65 -2.00
N TRP A 30 -22.20 5.45 -0.97
CA TRP A 30 -22.09 4.94 0.39
C TRP A 30 -23.39 4.32 0.93
N LYS A 31 -24.55 4.92 0.60
CA LYS A 31 -25.88 4.32 0.90
C LYS A 31 -26.03 2.91 0.30
N LYS A 32 -25.41 2.63 -0.85
CA LYS A 32 -25.39 1.29 -1.47
C LYS A 32 -24.36 0.33 -0.84
N MET A 33 -23.45 0.87 -0.01
CA MET A 33 -22.35 0.14 0.64
C MET A 33 -22.63 -0.15 2.12
N VAL A 34 -23.84 0.13 2.62
CA VAL A 34 -24.26 -0.17 4.01
C VAL A 34 -24.10 -1.66 4.35
N ALA A 35 -24.20 -2.56 3.36
CA ALA A 35 -24.04 -4.00 3.57
C ALA A 35 -22.59 -4.47 3.78
N ILE A 36 -21.60 -3.58 3.65
CA ILE A 36 -20.17 -3.92 3.71
C ILE A 36 -19.38 -2.97 4.62
N THR A 37 -20.08 -2.20 5.45
CA THR A 37 -19.44 -1.37 6.48
C THR A 37 -19.41 -2.13 7.79
N PRO A 38 -18.28 -2.16 8.51
CA PRO A 38 -18.26 -2.65 9.89
C PRO A 38 -19.14 -1.81 10.82
N PHE A 39 -19.46 -0.57 10.46
CA PHE A 39 -20.26 0.35 11.27
C PHE A 39 -21.43 0.92 10.45
N PRO A 40 -22.59 0.26 10.45
CA PRO A 40 -23.79 0.74 9.75
C PRO A 40 -24.13 2.19 10.13
N GLY A 41 -24.39 3.03 9.12
CA GLY A 41 -24.72 4.45 9.30
C GLY A 41 -23.52 5.39 9.47
N LYS A 42 -22.28 4.87 9.54
CA LYS A 42 -21.06 5.71 9.52
C LYS A 42 -20.43 5.69 8.14
N THR A 43 -19.93 6.85 7.69
CA THR A 43 -19.15 7.00 6.46
C THR A 43 -17.65 6.99 6.84
N PRO A 44 -16.82 6.16 6.20
CA PRO A 44 -15.37 6.17 6.43
C PRO A 44 -14.79 7.49 5.93
N MET A 45 -13.60 7.82 6.44
CA MET A 45 -12.83 8.98 6.01
C MET A 45 -12.62 8.96 4.49
N PHE A 46 -12.14 7.84 3.93
CA PHE A 46 -11.84 7.73 2.50
C PHE A 46 -12.79 6.77 1.77
N ALA A 47 -14.03 7.20 1.56
CA ALA A 47 -15.07 6.39 0.90
C ALA A 47 -14.79 6.12 -0.59
N GLU A 48 -14.02 6.97 -1.23
CA GLU A 48 -13.61 6.91 -2.62
C GLU A 48 -12.55 5.84 -2.91
N VAL A 49 -11.83 5.36 -1.88
CA VAL A 49 -10.95 4.18 -2.00
C VAL A 49 -11.73 2.96 -2.51
N TRP A 50 -13.04 2.90 -2.27
CA TRP A 50 -13.91 1.84 -2.78
C TRP A 50 -14.10 1.87 -4.31
N PHE A 51 -13.86 3.00 -4.99
CA PHE A 51 -13.90 3.05 -6.47
C PHE A 51 -12.70 2.35 -7.08
N VAL A 52 -11.57 2.43 -6.40
CA VAL A 52 -10.32 1.88 -6.89
C VAL A 52 -10.09 0.43 -6.43
N MET A 53 -10.99 -0.13 -5.61
CA MET A 53 -10.77 -1.45 -4.96
C MET A 53 -12.04 -2.30 -4.89
N PRO A 54 -12.58 -2.75 -6.03
CA PRO A 54 -13.81 -3.53 -6.04
C PRO A 54 -13.63 -4.92 -5.37
N PHE A 55 -12.42 -5.48 -5.29
CA PHE A 55 -12.23 -6.78 -4.64
C PHE A 55 -12.45 -6.73 -3.12
N THR A 56 -11.89 -5.73 -2.42
CA THR A 56 -12.03 -5.58 -0.96
C THR A 56 -13.50 -5.48 -0.58
N ARG A 57 -14.29 -4.82 -1.43
CA ARG A 57 -15.74 -4.64 -1.26
C ARG A 57 -16.47 -5.97 -1.22
N ASN A 58 -16.13 -6.85 -2.17
CA ASN A 58 -16.78 -8.15 -2.30
C ASN A 58 -16.28 -9.13 -1.24
N PHE A 59 -14.98 -9.07 -0.90
CA PHE A 59 -14.44 -9.80 0.24
C PHE A 59 -15.16 -9.42 1.54
N PHE A 60 -15.29 -8.13 1.86
CA PHE A 60 -15.98 -7.67 3.08
C PHE A 60 -17.44 -8.09 3.14
N ARG A 61 -18.11 -8.15 1.99
CA ARG A 61 -19.46 -8.70 1.89
C ARG A 61 -19.48 -10.20 2.22
N GLU A 62 -18.56 -10.95 1.63
CA GLU A 62 -18.50 -12.41 1.78
C GLU A 62 -18.18 -12.83 3.21
N VAL A 63 -17.24 -12.15 3.86
CA VAL A 63 -16.87 -12.46 5.24
C VAL A 63 -17.82 -11.87 6.29
N GLY A 64 -18.80 -11.06 5.87
CA GLY A 64 -19.73 -10.40 6.78
C GLY A 64 -19.00 -9.45 7.74
N ILE A 65 -18.30 -8.45 7.19
CA ILE A 65 -17.52 -7.49 7.98
C ILE A 65 -18.37 -6.85 9.09
N ASN A 66 -17.79 -6.78 10.29
CA ASN A 66 -18.42 -6.28 11.50
C ASN A 66 -17.38 -5.59 12.39
N PRO A 67 -17.77 -4.92 13.50
CA PRO A 67 -16.83 -4.20 14.35
C PRO A 67 -15.70 -5.06 14.91
N GLU A 68 -15.98 -6.30 15.31
CA GLU A 68 -14.97 -7.20 15.88
C GLU A 68 -13.94 -7.61 14.83
N LEU A 69 -14.41 -8.02 13.64
CA LEU A 69 -13.53 -8.38 12.53
C LEU A 69 -12.70 -7.17 12.06
N TRP A 70 -13.26 -5.96 12.11
CA TRP A 70 -12.53 -4.73 11.83
C TRP A 70 -11.38 -4.49 12.82
N GLN A 71 -11.63 -4.62 14.13
CA GLN A 71 -10.57 -4.53 15.14
C GLN A 71 -9.51 -5.62 14.96
N ARG A 72 -9.95 -6.85 14.62
CA ARG A 72 -9.03 -7.94 14.35
C ARG A 72 -8.15 -7.66 13.13
N LEU A 73 -8.71 -7.16 12.03
CA LEU A 73 -7.95 -6.75 10.85
C LEU A 73 -6.94 -5.64 11.17
N LYS A 74 -7.29 -4.66 12.03
CA LYS A 74 -6.33 -3.65 12.49
C LYS A 74 -5.15 -4.25 13.23
N TYR A 75 -5.39 -5.22 14.12
CA TYR A 75 -4.33 -5.99 14.77
C TYR A 75 -3.48 -6.75 13.77
N GLU A 76 -4.10 -7.51 12.87
CA GLU A 76 -3.37 -8.30 11.87
C GLU A 76 -2.52 -7.40 10.97
N ASN A 77 -3.05 -6.22 10.61
CA ASN A 77 -2.35 -5.20 9.85
C ASN A 77 -1.13 -4.66 10.62
N PHE A 78 -1.28 -4.37 11.90
CA PHE A 78 -0.21 -3.89 12.77
C PHE A 78 0.93 -4.91 12.89
N VAL A 79 0.62 -6.16 13.24
CA VAL A 79 1.66 -7.18 13.48
C VAL A 79 2.36 -7.58 12.21
N GLU A 80 1.62 -7.77 11.10
CA GLU A 80 2.23 -8.13 9.82
C GLU A 80 3.21 -7.04 9.36
N TRP A 81 2.83 -5.78 9.46
CA TRP A 81 3.72 -4.68 9.11
C TRP A 81 4.97 -4.64 9.97
N SER A 82 4.80 -4.82 11.27
CA SER A 82 5.90 -4.76 12.24
C SER A 82 6.89 -5.88 12.01
N TYR A 83 6.41 -7.11 11.82
CA TYR A 83 7.28 -8.26 11.57
C TYR A 83 7.91 -8.24 10.17
N ARG A 84 7.29 -7.60 9.16
CA ARG A 84 7.96 -7.35 7.86
C ARG A 84 9.24 -6.54 8.03
N VAL A 85 9.24 -5.55 8.93
CA VAL A 85 10.42 -4.73 9.25
C VAL A 85 11.50 -5.61 9.89
N ASP A 86 11.15 -6.37 10.92
CA ASP A 86 12.10 -7.26 11.60
C ASP A 86 12.73 -8.26 10.61
N ARG A 87 11.90 -8.85 9.74
CA ARG A 87 12.36 -9.77 8.70
C ARG A 87 13.22 -9.09 7.64
N ALA A 88 12.97 -7.82 7.35
CA ALA A 88 13.78 -7.04 6.42
C ALA A 88 15.18 -6.77 6.98
N VAL A 89 15.31 -6.49 8.28
CA VAL A 89 16.60 -6.38 8.98
C VAL A 89 17.38 -7.69 8.83
N GLU A 90 16.78 -8.82 9.24
CA GLU A 90 17.42 -10.14 9.18
C GLU A 90 17.88 -10.52 7.76
N THR A 91 16.99 -10.33 6.78
CA THR A 91 17.25 -10.71 5.39
C THR A 91 18.36 -9.84 4.79
N SER A 92 18.33 -8.54 5.06
CA SER A 92 19.36 -7.61 4.59
C SER A 92 20.71 -7.96 5.18
N ASP A 93 20.79 -8.17 6.49
CA ASP A 93 22.02 -8.56 7.17
C ASP A 93 22.62 -9.84 6.60
N ARG A 94 21.79 -10.87 6.40
CA ARG A 94 22.23 -12.13 5.80
C ARG A 94 22.74 -11.90 4.38
N CYS A 95 21.94 -11.28 3.51
CA CYS A 95 22.28 -11.10 2.09
C CYS A 95 23.45 -10.14 1.87
N MET A 96 23.76 -9.24 2.81
CA MET A 96 24.94 -8.37 2.73
C MET A 96 26.22 -9.09 3.19
N LYS A 97 26.11 -10.06 4.10
CA LYS A 97 27.22 -10.91 4.56
C LYS A 97 27.53 -12.04 3.56
N GLU A 98 26.49 -12.62 2.98
CA GLU A 98 26.58 -13.70 2.01
C GLU A 98 26.75 -13.15 0.58
N LYS A 99 27.67 -13.69 -0.20
CA LYS A 99 27.75 -13.38 -1.64
C LYS A 99 26.68 -14.20 -2.38
N ILE A 100 25.49 -13.64 -2.52
CA ILE A 100 24.36 -14.31 -3.20
C ILE A 100 24.73 -14.62 -4.66
N PRO A 101 24.64 -15.88 -5.12
CA PRO A 101 24.88 -16.25 -6.51
C PRO A 101 23.91 -15.56 -7.47
N LYS A 102 24.33 -15.35 -8.74
CA LYS A 102 23.54 -14.59 -9.73
C LYS A 102 22.14 -15.20 -9.93
N GLU A 103 22.09 -16.51 -9.99
CA GLU A 103 20.88 -17.32 -10.17
C GLU A 103 19.90 -17.29 -8.98
N GLU A 104 20.34 -16.78 -7.83
CA GLU A 104 19.53 -16.66 -6.61
C GLU A 104 19.20 -15.22 -6.24
N ILE A 105 19.67 -14.22 -7.01
CA ILE A 105 19.43 -12.79 -6.71
C ILE A 105 17.94 -12.48 -6.56
N TYR A 106 17.10 -13.10 -7.39
CA TYR A 106 15.65 -12.93 -7.38
C TYR A 106 14.91 -14.05 -6.66
N TRP A 107 15.61 -14.97 -5.99
CA TRP A 107 14.94 -15.95 -5.14
C TRP A 107 14.17 -15.20 -4.05
N THR A 108 12.86 -15.43 -3.94
CA THR A 108 11.97 -14.81 -2.95
C THR A 108 12.55 -14.81 -1.53
N LYS A 109 13.24 -15.88 -1.10
CA LYS A 109 13.92 -15.95 0.20
C LYS A 109 14.94 -14.82 0.42
N ASN A 110 15.53 -14.26 -0.64
CA ASN A 110 16.54 -13.21 -0.63
C ASN A 110 15.94 -11.81 -0.80
N LEU A 111 14.65 -11.70 -1.10
CA LEU A 111 13.94 -10.42 -1.18
C LEU A 111 13.43 -10.00 0.19
N CYS A 112 13.29 -8.69 0.40
CA CYS A 112 12.86 -8.14 1.69
C CYS A 112 11.98 -6.89 1.51
N TYR A 113 11.26 -6.55 2.58
CA TYR A 113 10.44 -5.34 2.67
C TYR A 113 11.27 -4.15 3.17
N LEU A 114 12.31 -3.78 2.42
CA LEU A 114 13.30 -2.75 2.81
C LEU A 114 12.91 -1.33 2.38
N SER A 115 11.74 -1.17 1.76
CA SER A 115 11.24 0.11 1.29
C SER A 115 10.43 0.86 2.34
N HIS A 116 10.19 2.14 2.08
CA HIS A 116 9.34 2.98 2.92
C HIS A 116 8.12 3.39 2.09
N PRO A 117 6.91 2.86 2.39
CA PRO A 117 6.62 1.85 3.40
C PRO A 117 7.07 0.42 3.04
N PRO A 118 7.23 -0.49 4.03
CA PRO A 118 7.69 -1.89 3.88
C PRO A 118 6.55 -2.76 3.35
N ALA A 119 5.96 -2.33 2.24
CA ALA A 119 4.76 -2.91 1.68
C ALA A 119 5.03 -3.68 0.38
N TYR A 120 6.26 -3.61 -0.16
CA TYR A 120 6.65 -4.37 -1.34
C TYR A 120 8.03 -5.01 -1.21
N LEU A 121 8.21 -6.14 -1.89
CA LEU A 121 9.48 -6.85 -1.95
C LEU A 121 10.46 -6.12 -2.88
N CYS A 122 11.70 -6.01 -2.42
CA CYS A 122 12.82 -5.55 -3.21
C CYS A 122 14.07 -6.38 -2.94
N ARG A 123 15.05 -6.27 -3.83
CA ARG A 123 16.41 -6.75 -3.53
C ARG A 123 17.03 -5.92 -2.39
N PRO A 124 17.72 -6.52 -1.41
CA PRO A 124 18.32 -5.79 -0.29
C PRO A 124 19.30 -4.69 -0.72
N ASP A 125 20.15 -4.95 -1.72
CA ASP A 125 21.15 -3.98 -2.18
C ASP A 125 20.52 -2.76 -2.87
N VAL A 126 19.44 -2.99 -3.63
CA VAL A 126 18.62 -1.94 -4.23
C VAL A 126 17.82 -1.19 -3.18
N GLY A 127 17.17 -1.89 -2.25
CA GLY A 127 16.40 -1.28 -1.18
C GLY A 127 17.27 -0.34 -0.34
N LYS A 128 18.49 -0.77 0.00
CA LYS A 128 19.50 0.06 0.65
C LYS A 128 19.80 1.33 -0.15
N SER A 129 20.17 1.17 -1.41
CA SER A 129 20.57 2.29 -2.28
C SER A 129 19.42 3.28 -2.50
N SER A 130 18.21 2.76 -2.67
CA SER A 130 16.98 3.55 -2.84
C SER A 130 16.63 4.30 -1.56
N CYS A 131 16.79 3.68 -0.39
CA CYS A 131 16.57 4.35 0.89
C CYS A 131 17.53 5.52 1.09
N VAL A 132 18.82 5.35 0.78
CA VAL A 132 19.80 6.45 0.85
C VAL A 132 19.42 7.57 -0.12
N ALA A 133 19.00 7.25 -1.34
CA ALA A 133 18.62 8.24 -2.34
C ALA A 133 17.33 9.01 -1.98
N LEU A 134 16.36 8.34 -1.35
CA LEU A 134 15.06 8.91 -1.00
C LEU A 134 15.08 9.67 0.33
N TYR A 135 15.70 9.08 1.35
CA TYR A 135 15.57 9.50 2.75
C TYR A 135 16.90 9.94 3.38
N GLY A 136 18.01 9.79 2.67
CA GLY A 136 19.35 10.06 3.18
C GLY A 136 19.95 8.86 3.94
N LYS A 137 21.19 9.02 4.39
CA LYS A 137 21.94 7.95 5.08
C LYS A 137 21.40 7.62 6.47
N TYR A 138 20.91 8.63 7.19
CA TYR A 138 20.44 8.51 8.55
C TYR A 138 19.00 9.01 8.61
N ALA A 139 18.07 8.07 8.71
CA ALA A 139 16.64 8.36 8.67
C ALA A 139 15.89 7.51 9.68
N THR A 140 15.00 8.14 10.45
CA THR A 140 13.97 7.43 11.20
C THR A 140 12.68 7.53 10.41
N CYS A 141 12.01 6.40 10.21
CA CYS A 141 10.80 6.34 9.41
C CYS A 141 9.68 5.69 10.21
N GLU A 142 8.63 6.46 10.48
CA GLU A 142 7.46 6.02 11.24
C GLU A 142 6.25 5.80 10.34
N TYR A 143 5.41 4.85 10.71
CA TYR A 143 4.13 4.57 10.07
C TYR A 143 3.04 5.00 11.04
N VAL A 144 2.20 5.94 10.62
CA VAL A 144 1.11 6.48 11.42
C VAL A 144 -0.20 6.02 10.79
N HIS A 145 -0.92 5.15 11.50
CA HIS A 145 -2.12 4.52 10.99
C HIS A 145 -3.38 5.06 11.66
N VAL A 146 -4.38 5.40 10.84
CA VAL A 146 -5.63 6.03 11.26
C VAL A 146 -6.82 5.13 10.95
N ASP A 147 -7.74 4.98 11.89
CA ASP A 147 -8.95 4.21 11.68
C ASP A 147 -9.96 5.08 10.91
N ASP A 148 -10.39 4.61 9.73
CA ASP A 148 -11.24 5.38 8.82
C ASP A 148 -12.58 5.82 9.44
N PHE A 149 -13.09 5.13 10.47
CA PHE A 149 -14.42 5.39 11.04
C PHE A 149 -14.39 6.21 12.31
N THR A 150 -13.34 6.06 13.12
CA THR A 150 -13.15 6.84 14.36
C THR A 150 -12.31 8.08 14.14
N ARG A 151 -11.52 8.10 13.04
CA ARG A 151 -10.51 9.12 12.73
C ARG A 151 -9.47 9.27 13.84
N GLU A 152 -9.18 8.17 14.53
CA GLU A 152 -8.15 8.11 15.56
C GLU A 152 -6.89 7.44 15.01
N VAL A 153 -5.71 7.99 15.35
CA VAL A 153 -4.46 7.25 15.22
C VAL A 153 -4.52 6.07 16.17
N TYR A 154 -4.37 4.86 15.64
CA TYR A 154 -4.54 3.63 16.42
C TYR A 154 -3.25 2.84 16.60
N TRP A 155 -2.20 3.13 15.82
CA TRP A 155 -0.82 2.76 16.17
C TRP A 155 0.18 3.62 15.42
N VAL A 156 1.38 3.70 16.00
CA VAL A 156 2.57 4.29 15.40
C VAL A 156 3.75 3.36 15.66
N ASN A 157 4.38 2.91 14.59
CA ASN A 157 5.54 2.01 14.63
C ASN A 157 6.45 2.31 13.44
N GLY A 158 7.74 2.03 13.56
CA GLY A 158 8.71 2.41 12.55
C GLY A 158 10.07 1.80 12.79
N TYR A 159 11.08 2.37 12.15
CA TYR A 159 12.47 1.97 12.30
C TYR A 159 13.45 3.09 11.99
N HIS A 160 14.65 2.93 12.53
CA HIS A 160 15.81 3.75 12.21
C HIS A 160 16.71 3.05 11.19
N ASN A 161 17.16 3.79 10.19
CA ASN A 161 18.12 3.36 9.18
C ASN A 161 19.48 4.01 9.38
N GLU A 162 20.53 3.20 9.23
CA GLU A 162 21.91 3.63 9.07
C GLU A 162 22.44 3.14 7.71
N ASP A 163 22.96 4.07 6.90
CA ASP A 163 23.41 3.85 5.53
C ASP A 163 22.37 3.11 4.65
N GLY A 164 21.09 3.42 4.87
CA GLY A 164 19.95 2.84 4.14
C GLY A 164 19.55 1.43 4.58
N ILE A 165 20.12 0.91 5.67
CA ILE A 165 19.75 -0.39 6.25
C ILE A 165 19.03 -0.14 7.58
N PRO A 166 17.89 -0.79 7.85
CA PRO A 166 17.20 -0.71 9.13
C PRO A 166 18.07 -1.40 10.18
N VAL A 167 18.35 -0.69 11.26
CA VAL A 167 19.20 -1.20 12.36
C VAL A 167 18.46 -1.26 13.68
N HIS A 168 17.28 -0.63 13.79
CA HIS A 168 16.52 -0.57 15.03
C HIS A 168 15.05 -0.31 14.78
N ARG A 169 14.16 -1.12 15.36
CA ARG A 169 12.71 -0.90 15.28
C ARG A 169 12.22 -0.03 16.45
N TRP A 170 11.23 0.82 16.20
CA TRP A 170 10.65 1.68 17.24
C TRP A 170 9.13 1.62 17.24
N THR A 171 8.56 1.10 18.32
CA THR A 171 7.11 1.18 18.56
C THR A 171 6.82 2.38 19.43
N VAL A 172 6.12 3.36 18.85
CA VAL A 172 5.74 4.60 19.54
C VAL A 172 4.48 4.37 20.37
N GLY A 173 3.46 3.72 19.82
CA GLY A 173 2.19 3.49 20.51
C GLY A 173 1.24 2.58 19.75
N ALA A 174 0.30 1.98 20.45
CA ALA A 174 -0.76 1.14 19.89
C ALA A 174 -2.00 1.17 20.79
N ASP A 175 -3.17 1.23 20.16
CA ASP A 175 -4.47 1.30 20.84
C ASP A 175 -4.77 0.01 21.64
N GLU A 176 -5.43 0.16 22.78
CA GLU A 176 -5.83 -0.96 23.63
C GLU A 176 -6.72 -2.01 22.92
N ASN A 177 -7.54 -1.60 21.94
CA ASN A 177 -8.38 -2.53 21.19
C ASN A 177 -7.58 -3.41 20.24
N ILE A 178 -6.32 -3.07 19.98
CA ILE A 178 -5.40 -3.88 19.19
C ILE A 178 -4.49 -4.67 20.11
N SER A 179 -3.90 -4.00 21.11
CA SER A 179 -2.98 -4.66 22.02
C SER A 179 -3.65 -5.76 22.84
N LYS A 180 -4.97 -5.75 23.03
CA LYS A 180 -5.70 -6.88 23.64
C LYS A 180 -5.57 -8.20 22.87
N TYR A 181 -5.27 -8.15 21.57
CA TYR A 181 -5.09 -9.34 20.73
C TYR A 181 -3.67 -9.88 20.71
N PHE A 182 -2.72 -9.21 21.38
CA PHE A 182 -1.33 -9.64 21.43
C PHE A 182 -1.19 -11.00 22.10
N ASP A 183 -0.45 -11.89 21.44
CA ASP A 183 0.04 -13.13 22.03
C ASP A 183 1.34 -12.90 22.83
N ALA A 184 1.93 -13.97 23.36
CA ALA A 184 3.16 -13.87 24.16
C ALA A 184 4.36 -13.38 23.35
N GLU A 185 4.41 -13.66 22.05
CA GLU A 185 5.46 -13.17 21.16
C GLU A 185 5.29 -11.67 20.91
N ASP A 186 4.05 -11.23 20.68
CA ASP A 186 3.70 -9.81 20.54
C ASP A 186 4.02 -9.01 21.81
N ASP A 187 3.74 -9.55 23.00
CA ASP A 187 4.08 -8.90 24.27
C ASP A 187 5.58 -8.66 24.40
N VAL A 188 6.40 -9.66 24.07
CA VAL A 188 7.86 -9.48 24.06
C VAL A 188 8.24 -8.44 23.02
N ALA A 189 7.74 -8.57 21.79
CA ALA A 189 8.12 -7.70 20.69
C ALA A 189 7.70 -6.23 20.89
N PHE A 190 6.55 -5.96 21.51
CA PHE A 190 5.94 -4.62 21.55
C PHE A 190 5.86 -4.02 22.95
N THR A 191 6.29 -4.73 23.99
CA THR A 191 6.32 -4.18 25.37
C THR A 191 7.66 -4.34 26.09
N GLN A 192 8.67 -4.90 25.43
CA GLN A 192 10.02 -5.02 25.96
C GLN A 192 10.99 -4.33 25.01
N SER A 193 12.02 -3.68 25.57
CA SER A 193 13.07 -3.06 24.77
C SER A 193 14.32 -3.94 24.80
N THR A 194 14.95 -4.10 23.63
CA THR A 194 16.25 -4.78 23.47
C THR A 194 17.27 -3.84 22.82
N ALA A 195 18.43 -4.37 22.40
CA ALA A 195 19.41 -3.58 21.65
C ALA A 195 18.93 -3.26 20.22
N GLU A 196 18.02 -4.07 19.67
CA GLU A 196 17.53 -4.02 18.29
C GLU A 196 16.14 -3.39 18.15
N HIS A 197 15.40 -3.23 19.24
CA HIS A 197 14.12 -2.52 19.22
C HIS A 197 13.82 -1.80 20.53
N THR A 198 13.06 -0.71 20.43
CA THR A 198 12.53 0.02 21.60
C THR A 198 11.02 0.03 21.55
N ALA A 199 10.43 -0.31 22.68
CA ALA A 199 8.99 -0.34 22.87
C ALA A 199 8.62 0.18 24.27
N PRO A 200 7.38 0.66 24.48
CA PRO A 200 6.89 1.05 25.79
C PRO A 200 6.90 -0.13 26.77
N ALA A 201 6.97 0.09 28.07
CA ALA A 201 7.17 -0.99 29.04
C ALA A 201 5.92 -1.86 29.31
N SER A 202 4.76 -1.48 28.76
CA SER A 202 3.50 -2.20 28.94
C SER A 202 2.48 -1.87 27.86
N ARG A 203 1.45 -2.73 27.71
CA ARG A 203 0.27 -2.44 26.86
C ARG A 203 -0.45 -1.15 27.25
N LYS A 204 -0.44 -0.80 28.54
CA LYS A 204 -1.01 0.46 29.02
C LYS A 204 -0.20 1.67 28.55
N GLU A 205 1.12 1.61 28.66
CA GLU A 205 1.99 2.71 28.19
C GLU A 205 1.92 2.86 26.66
N LEU A 206 1.77 1.76 25.91
CA LEU A 206 1.53 1.79 24.45
C LEU A 206 0.33 2.68 24.09
N ASP A 207 -0.78 2.53 24.81
CA ASP A 207 -2.01 3.29 24.58
C ASP A 207 -1.87 4.75 25.05
N GLU A 208 -1.30 4.95 26.24
CA GLU A 208 -1.07 6.28 26.83
C GLU A 208 -0.14 7.16 25.97
N ARG A 209 0.80 6.56 25.21
CA ARG A 209 1.66 7.31 24.30
C ARG A 209 0.91 7.93 23.13
N LEU A 210 -0.18 7.32 22.66
CA LEU A 210 -1.05 7.94 21.64
C LEU A 210 -1.80 9.17 22.20
N ASP A 211 -1.89 9.28 23.52
CA ASP A 211 -2.52 10.41 24.22
C ASP A 211 -1.55 11.57 24.52
N ARG A 212 -0.28 11.46 24.15
CA ARG A 212 0.70 12.56 24.23
C ARG A 212 0.22 13.74 23.38
N ARG A 213 0.38 14.95 23.92
CA ARG A 213 -0.12 16.19 23.33
C ARG A 213 0.99 17.02 22.74
N HIS A 214 0.69 17.64 21.60
CA HIS A 214 1.53 18.70 21.06
C HIS A 214 1.55 19.90 22.01
N LEU A 215 2.74 20.38 22.38
CA LEU A 215 2.93 21.42 23.41
C LEU A 215 2.17 22.73 23.12
N ARG A 216 2.22 23.19 21.86
CA ARG A 216 1.53 24.42 21.42
C ARG A 216 0.02 24.26 21.17
N THR A 217 -0.41 23.22 20.45
CA THR A 217 -1.82 23.10 20.03
C THR A 217 -2.67 22.32 21.04
N GLY A 218 -2.06 21.57 21.95
CA GLY A 218 -2.74 20.69 22.91
C GLY A 218 -3.38 19.45 22.28
N ILE A 219 -3.28 19.26 20.95
CA ILE A 219 -3.88 18.12 20.24
C ILE A 219 -3.12 16.84 20.59
N LYS A 220 -3.85 15.77 20.92
CA LYS A 220 -3.27 14.43 21.13
C LYS A 220 -2.83 13.81 19.80
N ILE A 221 -1.80 12.96 19.78
CA ILE A 221 -1.46 12.17 18.60
C ILE A 221 -2.69 11.43 18.06
N ARG A 222 -3.41 10.74 18.95
CA ARG A 222 -4.65 10.01 18.67
C ARG A 222 -5.69 10.85 17.92
N ASP A 223 -5.87 12.11 18.32
CA ASP A 223 -6.96 12.97 17.85
C ASP A 223 -6.59 13.84 16.65
N ALA A 224 -5.33 13.83 16.19
CA ALA A 224 -4.89 14.69 15.09
C ALA A 224 -5.73 14.52 13.80
N PRO A 225 -6.10 13.28 13.37
CA PRO A 225 -6.93 13.09 12.18
C PRO A 225 -8.39 13.47 12.40
N LYS A 226 -8.83 13.74 13.63
CA LYS A 226 -10.14 14.37 13.90
C LYS A 226 -10.11 15.87 13.70
N LYS A 227 -8.93 16.49 13.67
CA LYS A 227 -8.75 17.94 13.52
C LYS A 227 -8.23 18.33 12.14
N HIS A 228 -7.58 17.41 11.44
CA HIS A 228 -7.13 17.59 10.06
C HIS A 228 -7.62 16.43 9.18
N TRP A 229 -7.96 16.74 7.93
CA TRP A 229 -8.51 15.75 6.99
C TRP A 229 -7.42 15.06 6.17
N ASP A 230 -6.55 15.84 5.51
CA ASP A 230 -5.52 15.30 4.63
C ASP A 230 -4.44 14.54 5.42
N PRO A 231 -4.02 13.34 4.97
CA PRO A 231 -2.88 12.59 5.50
C PRO A 231 -1.64 13.43 5.81
N TYR A 232 -1.33 14.36 4.93
CA TYR A 232 -0.17 15.22 5.10
C TYR A 232 -0.35 16.17 6.29
N ASP A 233 -1.54 16.75 6.45
CA ASP A 233 -1.83 17.75 7.46
C ASP A 233 -1.86 17.16 8.87
N TRP A 234 -2.57 16.03 9.08
CA TRP A 234 -2.51 15.38 10.39
C TRP A 234 -1.14 14.74 10.64
N GLY A 235 -0.44 14.28 9.61
CA GLY A 235 0.94 13.83 9.75
C GLY A 235 1.85 14.94 10.24
N MET A 236 1.77 16.14 9.67
CA MET A 236 2.50 17.32 10.16
C MET A 236 2.14 17.66 11.61
N ALA A 237 0.87 17.55 12.00
CA ALA A 237 0.42 17.81 13.37
C ALA A 237 0.97 16.81 14.40
N VAL A 238 1.17 15.55 14.02
CA VAL A 238 1.73 14.49 14.88
C VAL A 238 3.27 14.54 14.94
N ARG A 239 3.92 15.06 13.89
CA ARG A 239 5.37 14.99 13.69
C ARG A 239 6.19 15.58 14.83
N ASP A 240 5.76 16.72 15.37
CA ASP A 240 6.50 17.41 16.42
C ASP A 240 6.52 16.56 17.71
N VAL A 241 5.38 15.95 18.06
CA VAL A 241 5.28 15.06 19.23
C VAL A 241 6.14 13.81 19.06
N ILE A 242 6.13 13.20 17.87
CA ILE A 242 6.99 12.05 17.57
C ILE A 242 8.47 12.45 17.59
N THR A 243 8.81 13.66 17.13
CA THR A 243 10.18 14.17 17.19
C THR A 243 10.66 14.27 18.64
N ASP A 244 9.83 14.80 19.54
CA ASP A 244 10.14 14.89 20.97
C ASP A 244 10.33 13.50 21.60
N LEU A 245 9.39 12.58 21.36
CA LEU A 245 9.48 11.19 21.85
C LEU A 245 10.74 10.47 21.33
N ARG A 246 11.17 10.78 20.10
CA ARG A 246 12.40 10.25 19.51
C ARG A 246 13.64 10.81 20.20
N ILE A 247 13.67 12.10 20.51
CA ILE A 247 14.78 12.72 21.24
C ILE A 247 14.89 12.13 22.65
N GLU A 248 13.76 11.92 23.32
CA GLU A 248 13.68 11.24 24.64
C GLU A 248 14.21 9.80 24.57
N SER A 249 13.79 9.03 23.56
CA SER A 249 14.11 7.60 23.44
C SER A 249 15.49 7.33 22.82
N PHE A 250 15.94 8.21 21.91
CA PHE A 250 17.12 8.00 21.07
C PHE A 250 17.98 9.26 20.92
N PRO A 251 18.63 9.73 22.00
CA PRO A 251 19.53 10.88 21.92
C PRO A 251 20.69 10.67 20.92
N LYS A 252 21.04 9.42 20.60
CA LYS A 252 22.07 9.08 19.59
C LYS A 252 21.67 9.41 18.15
N TRP A 253 20.37 9.47 17.81
CA TRP A 253 19.88 9.67 16.45
C TRP A 253 19.18 11.01 16.24
N VAL A 254 19.44 11.99 17.10
CA VAL A 254 18.90 13.35 16.96
C VAL A 254 19.24 14.03 15.63
N HIS A 255 20.35 13.62 15.02
CA HIS A 255 20.82 14.10 13.72
C HIS A 255 20.07 13.47 12.53
N ALA A 256 19.34 12.38 12.74
CA ALA A 256 18.63 11.69 11.67
C ALA A 256 17.35 12.43 11.29
N THR A 257 17.01 12.43 10.00
CA THR A 257 15.75 13.01 9.54
C THR A 257 14.58 12.10 9.92
N LEU A 258 13.51 12.66 10.49
CA LEU A 258 12.25 11.95 10.70
C LEU A 258 11.37 12.07 9.47
N TYR A 259 11.04 10.92 8.88
CA TYR A 259 9.99 10.74 7.88
C TYR A 259 8.83 9.98 8.48
N MET A 260 7.62 10.28 8.04
CA MET A 260 6.44 9.55 8.44
C MET A 260 5.59 9.19 7.24
N SER A 261 5.04 7.99 7.26
CA SER A 261 4.13 7.45 6.27
C SER A 261 2.75 7.40 6.91
N CYS A 262 1.86 8.25 6.45
CA CYS A 262 0.56 8.54 7.05
C CYS A 262 -0.54 7.90 6.19
N VAL A 263 -1.26 6.92 6.75
CA VAL A 263 -2.19 6.08 6.01
C VAL A 263 -3.43 5.74 6.83
N SER A 264 -4.58 5.56 6.17
CA SER A 264 -5.77 5.02 6.83
C SER A 264 -5.77 3.49 6.85
N MET A 265 -6.65 2.90 7.67
CA MET A 265 -6.79 1.46 7.82
C MET A 265 -7.19 0.77 6.50
N ILE A 266 -8.17 1.32 5.76
CA ILE A 266 -8.59 0.75 4.47
C ILE A 266 -7.40 0.73 3.52
N SER A 267 -6.74 1.88 3.34
CA SER A 267 -5.57 2.02 2.48
C SER A 267 -4.43 1.10 2.91
N SER A 268 -4.17 0.94 4.20
CA SER A 268 -3.12 0.04 4.69
C SER A 268 -3.47 -1.43 4.51
N THR A 269 -4.75 -1.81 4.67
CA THR A 269 -5.22 -3.18 4.46
C THR A 269 -5.05 -3.58 3.00
N ILE A 270 -5.35 -2.66 2.09
CA ILE A 270 -5.09 -2.83 0.65
C ILE A 270 -3.60 -3.00 0.41
N ALA A 271 -2.77 -2.03 0.85
CA ALA A 271 -1.33 -2.04 0.65
C ALA A 271 -0.66 -3.33 1.16
N GLN A 272 -1.16 -3.91 2.25
CA GLN A 272 -0.63 -5.16 2.78
C GLN A 272 -1.10 -6.42 2.05
N SER A 273 -2.24 -6.34 1.38
CA SER A 273 -2.93 -7.47 0.77
C SER A 273 -2.90 -7.46 -0.76
N VAL A 274 -2.28 -6.44 -1.36
CA VAL A 274 -1.94 -6.42 -2.80
C VAL A 274 -1.31 -7.74 -3.20
N LEU A 275 -1.75 -8.31 -4.30
CA LEU A 275 -1.24 -9.57 -4.77
C LEU A 275 0.19 -9.41 -5.27
N THR A 276 0.44 -8.39 -6.11
CA THR A 276 1.73 -8.19 -6.80
C THR A 276 2.40 -6.84 -6.52
N SER A 277 3.70 -6.69 -6.85
CA SER A 277 4.41 -5.41 -6.74
C SER A 277 3.89 -4.37 -7.73
N SER A 278 3.50 -4.76 -8.95
CA SER A 278 2.89 -3.85 -9.92
C SER A 278 1.56 -3.30 -9.42
N GLU A 279 0.74 -4.14 -8.78
CA GLU A 279 -0.47 -3.73 -8.07
C GLU A 279 -0.17 -2.77 -6.91
N PHE A 280 0.88 -3.04 -6.13
CA PHE A 280 1.30 -2.11 -5.10
C PHE A 280 1.66 -0.73 -5.67
N PHE A 281 2.47 -0.69 -6.73
CA PHE A 281 2.93 0.58 -7.29
C PHE A 281 1.83 1.39 -7.97
N ILE A 282 0.84 0.76 -8.61
CA ILE A 282 -0.31 1.51 -9.11
C ILE A 282 -1.07 2.19 -7.97
N TYR A 283 -1.20 1.55 -6.80
CA TYR A 283 -1.85 2.16 -5.65
C TYR A 283 -1.01 3.24 -4.96
N VAL A 284 0.33 3.10 -4.95
CA VAL A 284 1.21 4.22 -4.55
C VAL A 284 1.03 5.42 -5.48
N TYR A 285 0.93 5.19 -6.79
CA TYR A 285 0.69 6.26 -7.77
C TYR A 285 -0.60 7.01 -7.42
N TYR A 286 -1.71 6.30 -7.21
CA TYR A 286 -2.98 6.94 -6.86
C TYR A 286 -3.03 7.54 -5.47
N GLY A 287 -2.38 6.92 -4.49
CA GLY A 287 -2.34 7.42 -3.12
C GLY A 287 -1.66 8.79 -3.01
N LEU A 288 -0.66 9.03 -3.87
CA LEU A 288 0.14 10.25 -3.90
C LEU A 288 -0.25 11.23 -5.03
N ASN A 289 -0.88 10.73 -6.10
CA ASN A 289 -1.38 11.53 -7.23
C ASN A 289 -2.90 11.41 -7.33
N THR A 290 -3.59 11.84 -6.27
CA THR A 290 -5.06 11.73 -6.18
C THR A 290 -5.81 12.61 -7.18
N THR A 291 -5.13 13.60 -7.78
CA THR A 291 -5.68 14.36 -8.91
C THR A 291 -5.99 13.47 -10.11
N ALA A 292 -5.28 12.34 -10.26
CA ALA A 292 -5.58 11.32 -11.27
C ALA A 292 -6.96 10.66 -11.08
N LEU A 293 -7.50 10.72 -9.86
CA LEU A 293 -8.84 10.24 -9.49
C LEU A 293 -9.86 11.39 -9.38
N GLY A 294 -9.45 12.64 -9.63
CA GLY A 294 -10.31 13.81 -9.48
C GLY A 294 -10.57 14.21 -8.02
N ILE A 295 -9.67 13.84 -7.11
CA ILE A 295 -9.75 14.14 -5.68
C ILE A 295 -8.68 15.18 -5.30
N ASN A 296 -8.98 16.07 -4.35
CA ASN A 296 -8.14 17.21 -3.97
C ASN A 296 -7.45 17.07 -2.60
N TYR A 297 -7.38 15.86 -2.06
CA TYR A 297 -6.62 15.49 -0.85
C TYR A 297 -5.90 14.17 -1.09
N ASN A 298 -4.88 13.87 -0.28
CA ASN A 298 -4.14 12.62 -0.39
C ASN A 298 -4.91 11.44 0.24
N LEU A 299 -4.78 10.23 -0.33
CA LEU A 299 -5.26 9.00 0.34
C LEU A 299 -4.17 8.37 1.22
N PHE A 300 -2.94 8.82 1.00
CA PHE A 300 -1.71 8.38 1.64
C PHE A 300 -0.66 9.50 1.50
N SER A 301 0.16 9.75 2.52
CA SER A 301 1.20 10.77 2.40
C SER A 301 2.52 10.39 3.08
N TYR A 302 3.61 10.94 2.55
CA TYR A 302 4.89 11.03 3.24
C TYR A 302 5.08 12.41 3.84
N VAL A 303 5.57 12.46 5.08
CA VAL A 303 5.77 13.68 5.85
C VAL A 303 7.21 13.74 6.39
N PRO A 304 8.10 14.56 5.82
CA PRO A 304 7.93 15.31 4.56
C PRO A 304 7.97 14.38 3.33
N LEU A 305 7.42 14.83 2.20
CA LEU A 305 7.48 14.10 0.93
C LEU A 305 8.92 14.09 0.39
N PRO A 306 9.54 12.92 0.16
CA PRO A 306 10.85 12.84 -0.49
C PRO A 306 10.86 13.52 -1.87
N PRO A 307 11.83 14.42 -2.17
CA PRO A 307 11.84 15.17 -3.42
C PRO A 307 11.82 14.28 -4.68
N MET A 308 12.52 13.14 -4.65
CA MET A 308 12.56 12.23 -5.79
C MET A 308 11.20 11.56 -6.08
N ILE A 309 10.39 11.29 -5.04
CA ILE A 309 9.03 10.77 -5.23
C ILE A 309 8.18 11.78 -5.99
N ARG A 310 8.30 13.08 -5.67
CA ARG A 310 7.57 14.16 -6.38
C ARG A 310 7.86 14.17 -7.88
N VAL A 311 9.10 13.88 -8.29
CA VAL A 311 9.45 13.79 -9.72
C VAL A 311 8.85 12.54 -10.36
N LEU A 312 8.89 11.40 -9.68
CA LEU A 312 8.38 10.13 -10.21
C LEU A 312 6.87 10.13 -10.40
N ILE A 313 6.09 10.71 -9.47
CA ILE A 313 4.63 10.76 -9.59
C ILE A 313 4.13 11.66 -10.74
N GLY A 314 5.00 12.53 -11.28
CA GLY A 314 4.69 13.34 -12.46
C GLY A 314 4.81 12.58 -13.80
N LEU A 315 5.31 11.34 -13.78
CA LEU A 315 5.37 10.49 -14.96
C LEU A 315 3.98 9.94 -15.32
N PRO A 316 3.76 9.52 -16.59
CA PRO A 316 2.62 8.68 -16.92
C PRO A 316 2.61 7.44 -16.01
N GLN A 317 1.43 7.02 -15.56
CA GLN A 317 1.29 5.86 -14.67
C GLN A 317 2.00 4.61 -15.22
N GLU A 318 1.82 4.30 -16.51
CA GLU A 318 2.43 3.15 -17.15
C GLU A 318 3.96 3.19 -17.00
N THR A 319 4.56 4.37 -17.22
CA THR A 319 6.00 4.59 -17.03
C THR A 319 6.38 4.47 -15.56
N PHE A 320 5.58 5.04 -14.64
CA PHE A 320 5.85 4.96 -13.21
C PHE A 320 5.90 3.51 -12.74
N VAL A 321 4.85 2.72 -12.99
CA VAL A 321 4.78 1.31 -12.55
C VAL A 321 5.92 0.48 -13.14
N LYS A 322 6.19 0.62 -14.45
CA LYS A 322 7.31 -0.07 -15.11
C LYS A 322 8.66 0.30 -14.47
N ARG A 323 8.91 1.58 -14.22
CA ARG A 323 10.17 2.04 -13.63
C ARG A 323 10.33 1.57 -12.19
N MET A 324 9.27 1.52 -11.41
CA MET A 324 9.31 1.02 -10.03
C MET A 324 9.61 -0.48 -9.99
N SER A 325 8.96 -1.29 -10.83
CA SER A 325 9.29 -2.71 -10.98
C SER A 325 10.71 -2.94 -11.48
N GLN A 326 11.18 -2.14 -12.44
CA GLN A 326 12.56 -2.21 -12.93
C GLN A 326 13.57 -1.83 -11.85
N LEU A 327 13.29 -0.78 -11.08
CA LEU A 327 14.17 -0.31 -10.02
C LEU A 327 14.31 -1.38 -8.94
N PHE A 328 13.21 -1.82 -8.32
CA PHE A 328 13.24 -2.64 -7.11
C PHE A 328 13.45 -4.13 -7.35
N LEU A 329 13.02 -4.61 -8.52
CA LEU A 329 13.00 -6.01 -8.86
C LEU A 329 13.59 -6.27 -10.24
N GLY A 330 14.32 -5.34 -10.87
CA GLY A 330 15.07 -5.60 -12.09
C GLY A 330 14.24 -6.00 -13.31
N GLY A 331 12.95 -5.68 -13.34
CA GLY A 331 12.04 -6.05 -14.44
C GLY A 331 11.21 -7.32 -14.14
N TYR A 332 11.13 -7.70 -12.87
CA TYR A 332 10.26 -8.76 -12.38
C TYR A 332 9.09 -8.17 -11.57
N ASP A 333 8.04 -8.97 -11.41
CA ASP A 333 6.91 -8.68 -10.54
C ASP A 333 6.77 -9.79 -9.49
N ALA A 334 6.67 -9.41 -8.22
CA ALA A 334 6.65 -10.35 -7.11
C ALA A 334 5.23 -10.49 -6.56
N PHE A 335 4.77 -11.72 -6.36
CA PHE A 335 3.63 -12.03 -5.52
C PHE A 335 4.07 -11.91 -4.07
N HIS A 336 3.49 -10.94 -3.35
CA HIS A 336 3.95 -10.59 -2.01
C HIS A 336 3.62 -11.67 -1.00
N ARG A 337 4.55 -11.86 -0.06
CA ARG A 337 4.44 -12.84 1.03
C ARG A 337 4.11 -12.20 2.37
N TYR A 338 3.43 -12.94 3.22
CA TYR A 338 3.26 -12.59 4.62
C TYR A 338 4.45 -13.08 5.45
N THR A 339 4.86 -12.26 6.41
CA THR A 339 5.88 -12.65 7.39
C THR A 339 5.26 -13.44 8.53
N CYS A 340 4.06 -13.04 8.96
CA CYS A 340 3.30 -13.77 9.97
C CYS A 340 2.71 -15.06 9.38
N LYS A 341 2.63 -16.10 10.21
CA LYS A 341 1.93 -17.34 9.86
C LYS A 341 0.42 -17.11 9.79
N GLU A 342 -0.28 -17.90 8.98
CA GLU A 342 -1.74 -17.83 8.83
C GLU A 342 -2.49 -17.87 10.16
N LYS A 343 -2.04 -18.68 11.13
CA LYS A 343 -2.68 -18.75 12.45
C LYS A 343 -2.72 -17.39 13.17
N LYS A 344 -1.72 -16.53 12.95
CA LYS A 344 -1.61 -15.20 13.58
C LYS A 344 -2.47 -14.17 12.86
N ILE A 345 -2.45 -14.20 11.52
CA ILE A 345 -3.15 -13.25 10.64
C ILE A 345 -4.16 -13.92 9.68
N PRO A 346 -5.14 -14.68 10.19
CA PRO A 346 -6.00 -15.52 9.35
C PRO A 346 -6.87 -14.71 8.39
N ASN A 347 -7.25 -13.47 8.73
CA ASN A 347 -8.15 -12.69 7.89
C ASN A 347 -7.39 -12.04 6.72
N LEU A 348 -6.12 -11.64 6.92
CA LEU A 348 -5.26 -11.24 5.83
C LEU A 348 -5.00 -12.40 4.85
N PHE A 349 -4.77 -13.62 5.34
CA PHE A 349 -4.65 -14.80 4.47
C PHE A 349 -5.92 -15.08 3.66
N LYS A 350 -7.10 -14.97 4.28
CA LYS A 350 -8.38 -15.11 3.57
C LYS A 350 -8.54 -14.05 2.47
N LEU A 351 -8.22 -12.79 2.77
CA LEU A 351 -8.26 -11.71 1.78
C LEU A 351 -7.31 -12.00 0.61
N LYS A 352 -6.07 -12.41 0.90
CA LYS A 352 -5.07 -12.72 -0.12
C LYS A 352 -5.48 -13.89 -1.01
N ARG A 353 -6.03 -14.97 -0.43
CA ARG A 353 -6.60 -16.10 -1.19
C ARG A 353 -7.74 -15.65 -2.09
N TYR A 354 -8.67 -14.89 -1.54
CA TYR A 354 -9.79 -14.33 -2.31
C TYR A 354 -9.29 -13.53 -3.52
N THR A 355 -8.29 -12.66 -3.31
CA THR A 355 -7.69 -11.87 -4.39
C THR A 355 -6.97 -12.75 -5.42
N PHE A 356 -6.24 -13.78 -4.99
CA PHE A 356 -5.55 -14.71 -5.90
C PHE A 356 -6.54 -15.52 -6.74
N GLU A 357 -7.63 -16.00 -6.15
CA GLU A 357 -8.63 -16.83 -6.82
C GLU A 357 -9.50 -16.04 -7.80
N HIS A 358 -9.88 -14.81 -7.45
CA HIS A 358 -10.82 -14.01 -8.24
C HIS A 358 -10.17 -12.92 -9.10
N GLY A 359 -8.99 -12.42 -8.68
CA GLY A 359 -8.33 -11.24 -9.23
C GLY A 359 -8.68 -9.95 -8.48
N GLN A 360 -7.73 -9.02 -8.43
CA GLN A 360 -7.85 -7.75 -7.68
C GLN A 360 -8.85 -6.75 -8.28
N PHE A 361 -9.34 -6.97 -9.50
CA PHE A 361 -10.38 -6.12 -10.13
C PHE A 361 -11.74 -6.84 -10.24
N PHE A 362 -11.95 -7.93 -9.49
CA PHE A 362 -13.22 -8.63 -9.43
C PHE A 362 -14.36 -7.71 -8.93
N PRO A 363 -15.58 -7.76 -9.52
CA PRO A 363 -16.06 -8.72 -10.53
C PRO A 363 -15.91 -8.22 -11.97
N HIS A 364 -15.40 -7.01 -12.17
CA HIS A 364 -15.34 -6.34 -13.47
C HIS A 364 -14.28 -6.94 -14.39
N TYR A 365 -13.24 -7.54 -13.79
CA TYR A 365 -12.23 -8.31 -14.49
C TYR A 365 -12.03 -9.63 -13.77
N LYS A 366 -12.15 -10.75 -14.49
CA LYS A 366 -12.06 -12.10 -13.92
C LYS A 366 -10.67 -12.68 -14.15
N GLY A 367 -9.95 -12.96 -13.07
CA GLY A 367 -8.58 -13.45 -13.10
C GLY A 367 -7.55 -12.37 -12.76
N ILE A 368 -6.30 -12.77 -12.68
CA ILE A 368 -5.18 -11.92 -12.27
C ILE A 368 -4.68 -11.19 -13.53
N PRO A 369 -4.82 -9.87 -13.65
CA PRO A 369 -4.27 -9.15 -14.79
C PRO A 369 -2.73 -9.23 -14.76
N PRO A 370 -2.10 -9.44 -15.91
CA PRO A 370 -0.65 -9.34 -16.02
C PRO A 370 -0.12 -7.96 -15.57
N PRO A 371 1.16 -7.88 -15.11
CA PRO A 371 1.75 -6.64 -14.61
C PRO A 371 1.69 -5.48 -15.62
N MET A 372 1.88 -5.80 -16.91
CA MET A 372 1.73 -4.85 -18.01
C MET A 372 0.30 -4.31 -18.17
N VAL A 373 -0.72 -5.13 -17.92
CA VAL A 373 -2.13 -4.71 -17.95
C VAL A 373 -2.42 -3.81 -16.74
N ILE A 374 -1.91 -4.17 -15.56
CA ILE A 374 -2.02 -3.34 -14.34
C ILE A 374 -1.41 -1.96 -14.59
N ALA A 375 -0.19 -1.88 -15.12
CA ALA A 375 0.47 -0.60 -15.41
C ALA A 375 -0.36 0.31 -16.32
N ARG A 376 -1.17 -0.26 -17.21
CA ARG A 376 -2.01 0.43 -18.20
C ARG A 376 -3.47 0.61 -17.76
N ALA A 377 -3.84 0.19 -16.54
CA ALA A 377 -5.21 0.28 -16.07
C ALA A 377 -5.66 1.74 -15.94
N ILE A 378 -6.88 2.03 -16.39
CA ILE A 378 -7.47 3.38 -16.36
C ILE A 378 -8.49 3.46 -15.22
N PRO A 379 -8.29 4.34 -14.23
CA PRO A 379 -9.16 4.40 -13.07
C PRO A 379 -10.48 5.11 -13.42
N PRO A 380 -11.55 4.94 -12.62
CA PRO A 380 -12.61 5.93 -12.57
C PRO A 380 -12.05 7.25 -11.99
N SER A 381 -12.51 8.38 -12.50
CA SER A 381 -12.11 9.69 -11.99
C SER A 381 -13.32 10.60 -11.84
N LEU A 382 -13.37 11.35 -10.76
CA LEU A 382 -14.44 12.31 -10.47
C LEU A 382 -14.26 13.63 -11.23
N GLN A 383 -13.20 13.74 -12.02
CA GLN A 383 -12.94 14.85 -12.92
C GLN A 383 -12.60 14.33 -14.30
N LYS A 384 -12.65 15.24 -15.28
CA LYS A 384 -12.21 14.97 -16.64
C LYS A 384 -10.71 14.64 -16.61
N ILE A 385 -10.33 13.53 -17.23
CA ILE A 385 -8.93 13.10 -17.29
C ILE A 385 -8.46 12.95 -18.74
N ASN A 386 -7.15 12.86 -18.93
CA ASN A 386 -6.57 12.59 -20.24
C ASN A 386 -5.74 11.30 -20.21
N LEU A 387 -5.90 10.45 -21.22
CA LEU A 387 -5.19 9.17 -21.33
C LEU A 387 -3.65 9.32 -21.28
N LYS A 388 -3.10 10.45 -21.73
CA LYS A 388 -1.64 10.72 -21.66
C LYS A 388 -1.09 10.81 -20.24
N GLN A 389 -1.94 11.06 -19.25
CA GLN A 389 -1.55 10.99 -17.84
C GLN A 389 -1.30 9.54 -17.38
N PHE A 390 -1.90 8.55 -18.04
CA PHE A 390 -1.82 7.16 -17.62
C PHE A 390 -0.95 6.33 -18.55
N LEU A 391 -0.99 6.59 -19.85
CA LEU A 391 -0.40 5.74 -20.87
C LEU A 391 0.79 6.42 -21.53
N GLU A 392 1.91 5.69 -21.58
CA GLU A 392 3.07 6.03 -22.39
C GLU A 392 2.91 5.48 -23.81
N THR A 393 2.38 4.26 -23.91
CA THR A 393 2.19 3.56 -25.18
C THR A 393 0.71 3.64 -25.59
N PRO A 394 0.39 3.97 -26.86
CA PRO A 394 -1.00 4.05 -27.32
C PRO A 394 -1.82 2.79 -26.99
N PRO A 395 -3.13 2.93 -26.71
CA PRO A 395 -4.02 1.78 -26.57
C PRO A 395 -4.09 0.94 -27.85
N SER A 396 -4.28 -0.38 -27.70
CA SER A 396 -4.62 -1.27 -28.80
C SER A 396 -5.99 -0.91 -29.39
N LYS A 397 -6.36 -1.52 -30.53
CA LYS A 397 -7.68 -1.28 -31.13
C LYS A 397 -8.79 -1.73 -30.18
N GLU A 398 -8.63 -2.92 -29.62
CA GLU A 398 -9.56 -3.56 -28.68
C GLU A 398 -9.68 -2.74 -27.39
N PHE A 399 -8.57 -2.16 -26.91
CA PHE A 399 -8.63 -1.29 -25.74
C PHE A 399 -9.34 0.03 -26.04
N TRP A 400 -9.13 0.63 -27.22
CA TRP A 400 -9.90 1.79 -27.65
C TRP A 400 -11.41 1.52 -27.71
N GLU A 401 -11.82 0.35 -28.21
CA GLU A 401 -13.24 -0.02 -28.26
C GLU A 401 -13.89 -0.02 -26.86
N ILE A 402 -13.18 -0.50 -25.83
CA ILE A 402 -13.65 -0.43 -24.44
C ILE A 402 -13.63 1.01 -23.91
N LEU A 403 -12.57 1.77 -24.16
CA LEU A 403 -12.46 3.16 -23.70
C LEU A 403 -13.58 4.04 -24.27
N GLU A 404 -13.91 3.89 -25.56
CA GLU A 404 -15.00 4.62 -26.22
C GLU A 404 -16.37 4.16 -25.72
N SER A 405 -16.60 2.86 -25.58
CA SER A 405 -17.93 2.32 -25.20
C SER A 405 -18.26 2.45 -23.72
N GLU A 406 -17.29 2.23 -22.82
CA GLU A 406 -17.53 2.21 -21.37
C GLU A 406 -17.15 3.52 -20.68
N ALA A 407 -16.13 4.22 -21.17
CA ALA A 407 -15.68 5.50 -20.60
C ALA A 407 -16.04 6.71 -21.46
N ARG A 408 -16.69 6.53 -22.63
CA ARG A 408 -16.98 7.62 -23.58
C ARG A 408 -15.73 8.43 -23.94
N ALA A 409 -14.58 7.75 -24.00
CA ALA A 409 -13.32 8.39 -24.34
C ALA A 409 -13.40 9.02 -25.73
N ASN A 410 -12.91 10.25 -25.87
CA ASN A 410 -12.75 10.88 -27.17
C ASN A 410 -11.38 10.49 -27.74
N ARG A 411 -11.37 9.72 -28.82
CA ARG A 411 -10.14 9.19 -29.42
C ARG A 411 -9.17 10.24 -29.95
N GLU A 412 -9.69 11.34 -30.47
CA GLU A 412 -8.88 12.41 -31.06
C GLU A 412 -8.12 13.20 -29.99
N THR A 413 -8.77 13.45 -28.86
CA THR A 413 -8.22 14.27 -27.75
C THR A 413 -7.58 13.42 -26.64
N GLY A 414 -7.96 12.14 -26.55
CA GLY A 414 -7.64 11.24 -25.44
C GLY A 414 -8.37 11.59 -24.14
N GLU A 415 -9.38 12.45 -24.19
CA GLU A 415 -10.12 12.89 -23.01
C GLU A 415 -11.17 11.86 -22.59
N ILE A 416 -11.31 11.66 -21.28
CA ILE A 416 -12.34 10.83 -20.67
C ILE A 416 -13.17 11.72 -19.74
N PRO A 417 -14.51 11.78 -19.92
CA PRO A 417 -15.38 12.52 -19.03
C PRO A 417 -15.36 11.97 -17.58
N PRO A 418 -15.77 12.79 -16.61
CA PRO A 418 -16.00 12.38 -15.23
C PRO A 418 -16.85 11.10 -15.05
N ALA A 419 -16.64 10.41 -13.93
CA ALA A 419 -17.32 9.17 -13.56
C ALA A 419 -18.82 9.33 -13.31
N ASP A 420 -19.29 10.52 -12.89
CA ASP A 420 -20.70 10.84 -12.71
C ASP A 420 -21.44 11.04 -14.05
N GLU A 421 -20.76 11.56 -15.08
CA GLU A 421 -21.30 11.66 -16.45
C GLU A 421 -21.38 10.30 -17.17
N THR A 422 -20.40 9.43 -16.92
CA THR A 422 -20.30 8.10 -17.54
C THR A 422 -21.03 7.01 -16.75
N GLY A 423 -21.22 7.21 -15.44
CA GLY A 423 -21.69 6.19 -14.50
C GLY A 423 -20.65 5.13 -14.16
N ARG A 424 -19.40 5.28 -14.63
CA ARG A 424 -18.34 4.26 -14.50
C ARG A 424 -17.60 4.41 -13.18
N MET A 425 -17.73 3.39 -12.32
CA MET A 425 -17.10 3.32 -10.99
C MET A 425 -16.15 2.13 -10.84
N TYR A 426 -15.44 1.78 -11.92
CA TYR A 426 -14.49 0.67 -11.96
C TYR A 426 -13.36 0.95 -12.97
N PHE A 427 -12.26 0.22 -12.81
CA PHE A 427 -11.09 0.28 -13.70
C PHE A 427 -11.38 -0.31 -15.08
N LEU A 428 -10.82 0.30 -16.12
CA LEU A 428 -10.74 -0.30 -17.44
C LEU A 428 -9.34 -0.90 -17.64
N LEU A 429 -9.31 -2.14 -18.10
CA LEU A 429 -8.09 -2.93 -18.34
C LEU A 429 -8.00 -3.25 -19.83
N ASP A 430 -6.78 -3.37 -20.35
CA ASP A 430 -6.52 -3.69 -21.75
C ASP A 430 -7.02 -5.12 -22.05
N PRO A 431 -8.07 -5.30 -22.87
CA PRO A 431 -8.67 -6.60 -23.10
C PRO A 431 -7.88 -7.46 -24.09
N SER A 432 -6.88 -6.88 -24.76
CA SER A 432 -6.07 -7.59 -25.76
C SER A 432 -5.13 -8.64 -25.15
N ILE A 433 -5.00 -8.64 -23.82
CA ILE A 433 -4.12 -9.55 -23.08
C ILE A 433 -4.99 -10.44 -22.19
N GLU A 434 -4.84 -11.76 -22.32
CA GLU A 434 -5.61 -12.71 -21.51
C GLU A 434 -5.24 -12.59 -20.00
N PRO A 435 -6.23 -12.55 -19.09
CA PRO A 435 -5.99 -12.67 -17.66
C PRO A 435 -5.27 -13.97 -17.30
N LEU A 436 -4.34 -13.90 -16.34
CA LEU A 436 -3.75 -15.07 -15.71
C LEU A 436 -4.77 -15.74 -14.79
N LYS A 437 -4.66 -17.06 -14.60
CA LYS A 437 -5.55 -17.82 -13.71
C LYS A 437 -4.74 -18.45 -12.59
N ALA A 438 -5.28 -18.46 -11.38
CA ALA A 438 -4.63 -19.06 -10.20
C ALA A 438 -4.11 -20.49 -10.45
N LYS A 439 -4.87 -21.28 -11.22
CA LYS A 439 -4.54 -22.66 -11.58
C LYS A 439 -3.34 -22.82 -12.53
N ASP A 440 -2.93 -21.75 -13.22
CA ASP A 440 -1.81 -21.78 -14.16
C ASP A 440 -0.47 -21.67 -13.41
N PHE A 441 -0.49 -21.21 -12.15
CA PHE A 441 0.69 -21.08 -11.30
C PHE A 441 0.98 -22.38 -10.52
N PRO A 442 2.24 -22.60 -10.09
CA PRO A 442 2.55 -23.56 -9.05
C PRO A 442 1.76 -23.26 -7.76
N PRO A 443 1.57 -24.24 -6.87
CA PRO A 443 0.87 -24.03 -5.61
C PRO A 443 1.40 -22.80 -4.85
N MET A 444 0.49 -21.88 -4.51
CA MET A 444 0.85 -20.63 -3.86
C MET A 444 0.97 -20.83 -2.34
N ASP A 445 2.18 -20.66 -1.81
CA ASP A 445 2.41 -20.45 -0.39
C ASP A 445 2.56 -18.95 -0.13
N PHE A 446 1.57 -18.35 0.55
CA PHE A 446 1.58 -16.93 0.86
C PHE A 446 2.62 -16.54 1.92
N ASN A 447 3.29 -17.46 2.60
CA ASN A 447 4.47 -17.15 3.43
C ASN A 447 5.78 -17.12 2.63
N GLU A 448 5.84 -17.76 1.47
CA GLU A 448 7.02 -17.76 0.60
C GLU A 448 6.94 -16.73 -0.53
N GLY A 449 5.73 -16.52 -1.07
CA GLY A 449 5.47 -15.69 -2.24
C GLY A 449 6.00 -16.33 -3.52
N GLN A 450 5.90 -15.59 -4.63
CA GLN A 450 6.44 -16.00 -5.93
C GLN A 450 7.00 -14.78 -6.67
N ILE A 451 7.76 -14.99 -7.74
CA ILE A 451 8.24 -13.92 -8.60
C ILE A 451 8.21 -14.34 -10.06
N TRP A 452 7.82 -13.40 -10.93
CA TRP A 452 7.57 -13.66 -12.33
C TRP A 452 8.14 -12.52 -13.20
N PRO A 453 8.50 -12.78 -14.46
CA PRO A 453 8.84 -11.72 -15.42
C PRO A 453 7.74 -10.65 -15.51
N PHE A 454 8.10 -9.37 -15.63
CA PHE A 454 7.09 -8.31 -15.74
C PHE A 454 6.28 -8.41 -17.05
N ASP A 455 6.88 -8.99 -18.10
CA ASP A 455 6.25 -9.27 -19.39
C ASP A 455 5.46 -10.59 -19.41
N ILE A 456 5.14 -11.15 -18.24
CA ILE A 456 4.44 -12.42 -18.14
C ILE A 456 3.08 -12.37 -18.87
N THR A 457 2.79 -13.45 -19.57
CA THR A 457 1.50 -13.73 -20.22
C THR A 457 1.07 -15.12 -19.79
N ARG A 458 -0.21 -15.46 -19.98
CA ARG A 458 -0.72 -16.77 -19.58
C ARG A 458 0.05 -17.93 -20.21
N GLU A 459 0.30 -17.87 -21.52
CA GLU A 459 1.13 -18.83 -22.25
C GLU A 459 2.56 -18.92 -21.67
N LYS A 460 3.17 -17.78 -21.32
CA LYS A 460 4.52 -17.77 -20.71
C LYS A 460 4.53 -18.42 -19.32
N VAL A 461 3.49 -18.25 -18.51
CA VAL A 461 3.36 -18.96 -17.21
C VAL A 461 3.31 -20.47 -17.47
N GLU A 462 2.40 -20.91 -18.34
CA GLU A 462 2.20 -22.33 -18.66
C GLU A 462 3.52 -22.98 -19.11
N ILE A 463 4.25 -22.36 -20.04
CA ILE A 463 5.56 -22.87 -20.49
C ILE A 463 6.59 -22.90 -19.37
N MET A 464 6.73 -21.83 -18.57
CA MET A 464 7.72 -21.79 -17.49
C MET A 464 7.47 -22.92 -16.48
N VAL A 465 6.19 -23.15 -16.12
CA VAL A 465 5.80 -24.22 -15.18
C VAL A 465 6.03 -25.60 -15.78
N GLU A 466 5.68 -25.82 -17.06
CA GLU A 466 5.95 -27.09 -17.76
C GLU A 466 7.45 -27.43 -17.81
N GLU A 467 8.31 -26.43 -17.93
CA GLU A 467 9.77 -26.60 -17.88
C GLU A 467 10.33 -26.80 -16.46
N GLY A 468 9.46 -26.73 -15.45
CA GLY A 468 9.81 -27.01 -14.05
C GLY A 468 10.14 -25.76 -13.21
N TYR A 469 9.74 -24.57 -13.65
CA TYR A 469 9.81 -23.38 -12.79
C TYR A 469 8.77 -23.44 -11.67
N ASP A 470 9.21 -23.22 -10.44
CA ASP A 470 8.40 -23.36 -9.22
C ASP A 470 7.89 -22.02 -8.66
N GLY A 471 8.17 -20.89 -9.34
CA GLY A 471 7.81 -19.55 -8.87
C GLY A 471 8.75 -18.98 -7.82
N SER A 472 9.76 -19.74 -7.36
CA SER A 472 10.67 -19.31 -6.27
C SER A 472 11.58 -18.14 -6.66
N GLY A 473 11.80 -17.91 -7.95
CA GLY A 473 12.79 -16.94 -8.45
C GLY A 473 14.16 -17.52 -8.73
N ARG A 474 14.43 -18.76 -8.32
CA ARG A 474 15.69 -19.44 -8.66
C ARG A 474 15.74 -19.70 -10.17
N ASN A 475 16.84 -19.30 -10.82
CA ASN A 475 17.01 -19.41 -12.27
C ASN A 475 15.91 -18.74 -13.12
N ILE A 476 15.23 -17.71 -12.60
CA ILE A 476 14.11 -17.06 -13.31
C ILE A 476 14.49 -16.54 -14.70
N GLU A 477 15.72 -16.04 -14.89
CA GLU A 477 16.25 -15.60 -16.18
C GLU A 477 16.21 -16.74 -17.21
N TYR A 478 16.74 -17.92 -16.84
CA TYR A 478 16.79 -19.10 -17.70
C TYR A 478 15.38 -19.54 -18.14
N TYR A 479 14.44 -19.66 -17.21
CA TYR A 479 13.08 -20.09 -17.53
C TYR A 479 12.33 -19.05 -18.39
N SER A 480 12.53 -17.76 -18.12
CA SER A 480 11.94 -16.68 -18.90
C SER A 480 12.44 -16.68 -20.35
N GLU A 481 13.75 -16.84 -20.56
CA GLU A 481 14.37 -16.92 -21.88
C GLU A 481 13.93 -18.17 -22.64
N LEU A 482 13.87 -19.32 -21.96
CA LEU A 482 13.39 -20.58 -22.53
C LEU A 482 11.94 -20.47 -22.99
N ALA A 483 11.08 -19.86 -22.18
CA ALA A 483 9.69 -19.62 -22.54
C ALA A 483 9.57 -18.66 -23.75
N ASN A 484 10.32 -17.55 -23.76
CA ASN A 484 10.36 -16.64 -24.90
C ASN A 484 10.76 -17.37 -26.20
N LYS A 485 11.78 -18.25 -26.14
CA LYS A 485 12.21 -19.07 -27.29
C LYS A 485 11.11 -20.01 -27.78
N LYS A 486 10.39 -20.67 -26.88
CA LYS A 486 9.28 -21.57 -27.23
C LYS A 486 8.06 -20.85 -27.82
N MET A 487 7.80 -19.62 -27.36
CA MET A 487 6.79 -18.72 -27.95
C MET A 487 7.22 -18.11 -29.29
N GLY A 488 8.44 -18.37 -29.77
CA GLY A 488 8.97 -17.78 -31.01
C GLY A 488 9.34 -16.29 -30.91
N LYS A 489 9.48 -15.75 -29.69
CA LYS A 489 10.00 -14.40 -29.46
C LYS A 489 11.52 -14.40 -29.67
N LYS A 490 12.03 -13.38 -30.36
CA LYS A 490 13.47 -13.22 -30.64
C LYS A 490 14.23 -12.65 -29.47
#